data_AF-A0A819YYF6-F1
#
_entry.id   AF-A0A819YYF6-F1
#
_cell.length_a   1.000
_cell.length_b   1.000
_cell.length_c   1.000
_cell.angle_alpha   90.00
_cell.angle_beta   90.00
_cell.angle_gamma   90.00
#
_symmetry.space_group_name_H-M   'P 1'
#
loop_
_entity.id
_entity.type
_entity.pdbx_description
1 polymer ?
#
loop_
_entity_poly.entity_id
_entity_poly.type
_entity_poly.pdbx_seq_one_letter_code
_entity_poly.pdbx_strand_id
1 'polypeptide(L)'
;MIESFNISDDYLTFDELYRLNVTSHEILIWSSSIDLAEQYEYYLSQPTQSNLSNEKFFNCTQPWFGSQCQYSLEINEGVLVPKSFETALTDDIFDGTCYILLECDRGGPSICLDWREICNGRIDCLNDGIDEIECFSLEINKCNENEYRCHNGLCIPKLFLEMDSYEAQCLDRSDYLVNFFCPRFYFNFNLFECQEFICRPDEGKFSCGDGQCVEDFGQCKTNRHLLLAQSVSVQGNLSYECWISMVCLTKIMDKIENMSCNEFIQSSKIIEQLKSCKFPLQFPIIPVLYGHVRFLYHPKGIDNINVTLPLKPDYICYDEQLCDFLTPTFRHENLTCRSGDQMNLTMNAALTTWKSIIDSIKPYFDGCITQHYQIIDSYHSSLYHCKDSSKYISKYRILDGTSDCFLKDDEQALSELSCSLNQTFQFQCPNEKQCRSPLFPKSICSSPMQINYDDIPFYEICDRIKDSPVVLIGGRNHSDETDCEDWQCNNINTRCDGFRNCKR
;
A
#
# COMPACT_ATOMS: atom_id res chain seq x y z
N MET A 1 -4.91 23.79 18.43
CA MET A 1 -4.30 24.36 19.65
C MET A 1 -4.44 23.29 20.72
N ILE A 2 -3.36 22.58 21.02
CA ILE A 2 -3.30 21.60 22.13
C ILE A 2 -2.80 22.40 23.33
N GLU A 3 -3.69 22.95 24.14
CA GLU A 3 -3.34 23.65 25.38
C GLU A 3 -3.79 22.83 26.59
N SER A 4 -2.99 21.84 26.96
CA SER A 4 -2.68 21.45 28.34
C SER A 4 -1.87 20.14 28.34
N PHE A 5 -0.55 20.24 28.44
CA PHE A 5 0.29 19.10 28.78
C PHE A 5 0.16 18.85 30.29
N ASN A 6 -0.61 17.83 30.67
CA ASN A 6 -0.61 17.33 32.03
C ASN A 6 0.05 15.94 32.01
N ILE A 7 1.31 15.86 32.44
CA ILE A 7 1.97 14.58 32.68
C ILE A 7 1.55 14.18 34.10
N SER A 8 0.75 13.11 34.22
CA SER A 8 0.50 12.52 35.53
C SER A 8 1.79 11.82 35.97
N ASP A 9 2.52 12.41 36.92
CA ASP A 9 3.73 11.78 37.49
C ASP A 9 3.40 10.55 38.36
N ASP A 10 2.12 10.38 38.71
CA ASP A 10 1.63 9.23 39.48
C ASP A 10 1.33 8.05 38.54
N TYR A 11 2.16 7.00 38.64
CA TYR A 11 1.99 5.72 37.98
C TYR A 11 1.89 4.58 39.00
N LEU A 12 1.25 3.48 38.60
CA LEU A 12 1.20 2.23 39.33
C LEU A 12 1.91 1.16 38.51
N THR A 13 2.62 0.26 39.18
CA THR A 13 3.18 -0.93 38.54
C THR A 13 2.15 -2.06 38.47
N PHE A 14 2.34 -3.02 37.57
CA PHE A 14 1.48 -4.21 37.50
C PHE A 14 1.45 -5.00 38.82
N ASP A 15 2.56 -5.09 39.56
CA ASP A 15 2.58 -5.71 40.89
C ASP A 15 1.74 -4.93 41.90
N GLU A 16 1.76 -3.61 41.86
CA GLU A 16 0.93 -2.77 42.73
C GLU A 16 -0.56 -2.89 42.38
N LEU A 17 -0.92 -2.88 41.10
CA LEU A 17 -2.29 -3.10 40.63
C LEU A 17 -2.82 -4.47 41.07
N TYR A 18 -1.99 -5.50 40.96
CA TYR A 18 -2.34 -6.86 41.38
C TYR A 18 -2.58 -6.95 42.89
N ARG A 19 -1.74 -6.31 43.70
CA ARG A 19 -1.93 -6.23 45.16
C ARG A 19 -3.18 -5.44 45.55
N LEU A 20 -3.57 -4.47 44.73
CA LEU A 20 -4.82 -3.72 44.87
C LEU A 20 -6.04 -4.50 44.34
N ASN A 21 -5.83 -5.71 43.83
CA ASN A 21 -6.86 -6.58 43.28
C ASN A 21 -7.65 -5.92 42.13
N VAL A 22 -6.95 -5.10 41.33
CA VAL A 22 -7.48 -4.44 40.13
C VAL A 22 -7.51 -5.44 38.98
N THR A 23 -8.60 -5.45 38.23
CA THR A 23 -8.80 -6.29 37.05
C THR A 23 -8.35 -5.60 35.76
N SER A 24 -8.06 -6.38 34.72
CA SER A 24 -7.78 -5.85 33.36
C SER A 24 -8.93 -5.02 32.79
N HIS A 25 -10.17 -5.36 33.13
CA HIS A 25 -11.34 -4.59 32.73
C HIS A 25 -11.39 -3.19 33.38
N GLU A 26 -10.96 -3.06 34.64
CA GLU A 26 -10.94 -1.77 35.33
C GLU A 26 -9.92 -0.82 34.74
N ILE A 27 -8.72 -1.29 34.38
CA ILE A 27 -7.71 -0.43 33.73
C ILE A 27 -8.14 0.01 32.32
N LEU A 28 -8.92 -0.80 31.59
CA LEU A 28 -9.56 -0.38 30.32
C LEU A 28 -10.56 0.76 30.53
N ILE A 29 -11.37 0.68 31.60
CA ILE A 29 -12.30 1.76 31.96
C ILE A 29 -11.55 3.04 32.34
N TRP A 30 -10.33 2.92 32.87
CA TRP A 30 -9.43 4.04 33.16
C TRP A 30 -8.64 4.53 31.93
N SER A 31 -9.16 4.28 30.73
CA SER A 31 -8.62 4.71 29.44
C SER A 31 -7.21 4.20 29.13
N SER A 32 -6.86 2.99 29.58
CA SER A 32 -5.66 2.29 29.11
C SER A 32 -5.79 1.88 27.63
N SER A 33 -4.67 1.62 26.96
CA SER A 33 -4.70 0.90 25.68
C SER A 33 -5.14 -0.55 25.89
N ILE A 34 -5.65 -1.17 24.82
CA ILE A 34 -6.01 -2.59 24.80
C ILE A 34 -4.76 -3.44 25.05
N ASP A 35 -3.64 -3.12 24.38
CA ASP A 35 -2.37 -3.84 24.54
C ASP A 35 -1.90 -3.89 26.01
N LEU A 36 -1.98 -2.75 26.72
CA LEU A 36 -1.57 -2.68 28.13
C LEU A 36 -2.51 -3.51 29.02
N ALA A 37 -3.81 -3.53 28.69
CA ALA A 37 -4.79 -4.34 29.40
C ALA A 37 -4.61 -5.84 29.18
N GLU A 38 -4.28 -6.25 27.95
CA GLU A 38 -3.96 -7.63 27.61
C GLU A 38 -2.67 -8.10 28.27
N GLN A 39 -1.63 -7.26 28.29
CA GLN A 39 -0.38 -7.54 29.01
C GLN A 39 -0.62 -7.70 30.52
N TYR A 40 -1.49 -6.87 31.09
CA TYR A 40 -1.85 -6.99 32.49
C TYR A 40 -2.69 -8.24 32.77
N GLU A 41 -3.65 -8.60 31.90
CA GLU A 41 -4.38 -9.87 32.01
C GLU A 41 -3.43 -11.09 31.93
N TYR A 42 -2.45 -11.03 31.04
CA TYR A 42 -1.39 -12.04 30.98
C TYR A 42 -0.60 -12.10 32.28
N TYR A 43 -0.21 -10.95 32.85
CA TYR A 43 0.44 -10.87 34.16
C TYR A 43 -0.42 -11.48 35.28
N LEU A 44 -1.73 -11.20 35.31
CA LEU A 44 -2.67 -11.77 36.29
C LEU A 44 -2.74 -13.30 36.20
N SER A 45 -2.64 -13.86 34.99
CA SER A 45 -2.68 -15.31 34.77
C SER A 45 -1.42 -16.04 35.26
N GLN A 46 -0.25 -15.39 35.22
CA GLN A 46 1.05 -15.98 35.60
C GLN A 46 1.99 -14.99 36.32
N PRO A 47 1.64 -14.49 37.53
CA PRO A 47 2.32 -13.35 38.15
C PRO A 47 3.80 -13.61 38.49
N THR A 48 4.16 -14.87 38.77
CA THR A 48 5.51 -15.26 39.19
C THR A 48 6.46 -15.60 38.04
N GLN A 49 5.96 -15.69 36.80
CA GLN A 49 6.76 -16.07 35.61
C GLN A 49 6.90 -14.93 34.59
N SER A 50 6.07 -13.90 34.69
CA SER A 50 6.12 -12.73 33.83
C SER A 50 7.14 -11.69 34.30
N ASN A 51 8.01 -11.22 33.40
CA ASN A 51 8.91 -10.09 33.63
C ASN A 51 8.19 -8.72 33.68
N LEU A 52 6.85 -8.71 33.66
CA LEU A 52 6.01 -7.53 33.53
C LEU A 52 5.67 -6.85 34.87
N SER A 53 6.21 -7.33 35.99
CA SER A 53 5.86 -6.81 37.32
C SER A 53 6.10 -5.30 37.47
N ASN A 54 7.11 -4.79 36.76
CA ASN A 54 7.52 -3.39 36.79
C ASN A 54 6.89 -2.54 35.66
N GLU A 55 6.03 -3.13 34.82
CA GLU A 55 5.35 -2.37 33.78
C GLU A 55 4.47 -1.30 34.39
N LYS A 56 4.48 -0.13 33.75
CA LYS A 56 3.87 1.08 34.30
C LYS A 56 2.50 1.32 33.71
N PHE A 57 1.56 1.62 34.58
CA PHE A 57 0.21 2.01 34.27
C PHE A 57 -0.06 3.41 34.81
N PHE A 58 -0.63 4.27 33.96
CA PHE A 58 -1.10 5.60 34.35
C PHE A 58 -2.62 5.60 34.32
N ASN A 59 -3.25 6.04 35.41
CA ASN A 59 -4.70 6.11 35.48
C ASN A 59 -5.21 7.34 34.72
N CYS A 60 -5.60 7.12 33.47
CA CYS A 60 -6.10 8.15 32.58
C CYS A 60 -7.63 8.20 32.59
N THR A 61 -8.23 8.24 33.79
CA THR A 61 -9.69 8.41 33.88
C THR A 61 -10.11 9.68 33.10
N GLN A 62 -11.20 9.56 32.35
CA GLN A 62 -11.75 10.60 31.46
C GLN A 62 -11.65 12.01 32.10
N PRO A 63 -11.20 13.05 31.36
CA PRO A 63 -11.09 13.14 29.89
C PRO A 63 -9.72 12.77 29.29
N TRP A 64 -8.79 12.26 30.09
CA TRP A 64 -7.41 12.06 29.66
C TRP A 64 -7.22 10.69 28.99
N PHE A 65 -6.26 10.60 28.08
CA PHE A 65 -5.88 9.36 27.41
C PHE A 65 -4.43 9.44 26.91
N GLY A 66 -3.89 8.31 26.47
CA GLY A 66 -2.49 8.16 26.08
C GLY A 66 -1.66 7.44 27.14
N SER A 67 -0.45 7.03 26.76
CA SER A 67 0.44 6.20 27.59
C SER A 67 0.84 6.83 28.94
N GLN A 68 0.74 8.15 29.08
CA GLN A 68 1.04 8.94 30.27
C GLN A 68 -0.08 9.97 30.56
N CYS A 69 -1.30 9.70 30.07
CA CYS A 69 -2.46 10.58 30.17
C CYS A 69 -2.24 11.97 29.54
N GLN A 70 -1.36 12.05 28.55
CA GLN A 70 -0.88 13.32 27.99
C GLN A 70 -1.88 14.02 27.04
N TYR A 71 -2.98 13.35 26.67
CA TYR A 71 -3.96 13.89 25.74
C TYR A 71 -5.32 14.02 26.41
N SER A 72 -6.10 15.03 26.04
CA SER A 72 -7.52 15.16 26.39
C SER A 72 -8.30 15.77 25.24
N LEU A 73 -9.56 15.35 25.07
CA LEU A 73 -10.47 15.97 24.12
C LEU A 73 -11.32 17.00 24.85
N GLU A 74 -11.15 18.29 24.54
CA GLU A 74 -12.12 19.32 24.93
C GLU A 74 -13.33 19.24 23.98
N ILE A 75 -14.36 18.52 24.41
CA ILE A 75 -15.59 18.36 23.63
C ILE A 75 -16.44 19.63 23.80
N ASN A 76 -16.27 20.59 22.90
CA ASN A 76 -17.35 21.55 22.61
C ASN A 76 -18.29 20.88 21.59
N GLU A 77 -19.58 20.72 21.95
CA GLU A 77 -20.64 19.96 21.24
C GLU A 77 -21.00 20.46 19.82
N GLY A 78 -20.05 20.87 18.97
CA GLY A 78 -20.41 21.33 17.63
C GLY A 78 -19.35 21.31 16.53
N VAL A 79 -18.05 21.23 16.80
CA VAL A 79 -17.04 21.35 15.72
C VAL A 79 -15.73 20.64 16.12
N LEU A 80 -15.70 19.31 16.07
CA LEU A 80 -14.52 18.55 16.55
C LEU A 80 -13.51 18.13 15.48
N VAL A 81 -13.78 18.30 14.18
CA VAL A 81 -12.90 17.69 13.15
C VAL A 81 -12.35 18.66 12.11
N PRO A 82 -13.06 19.66 11.57
CA PRO A 82 -12.52 20.37 10.40
C PRO A 82 -11.34 21.32 10.72
N LYS A 83 -11.45 22.11 11.80
CA LYS A 83 -10.50 23.21 12.07
C LYS A 83 -9.13 22.76 12.57
N SER A 84 -9.06 21.66 13.31
CA SER A 84 -7.81 21.08 13.82
C SER A 84 -6.94 20.55 12.70
N PHE A 85 -7.56 20.11 11.59
CA PHE A 85 -6.88 19.54 10.44
C PHE A 85 -6.72 20.53 9.28
N GLU A 86 -7.51 21.61 9.19
CA GLU A 86 -7.28 22.72 8.24
C GLU A 86 -5.88 23.34 8.37
N THR A 87 -5.31 23.36 9.57
CA THR A 87 -3.96 23.92 9.81
C THR A 87 -2.82 22.93 9.53
N ALA A 88 -3.10 21.62 9.46
CA ALA A 88 -2.11 20.60 9.07
C ALA A 88 -1.93 20.47 7.55
N LEU A 89 -2.79 21.14 6.76
CA LEU A 89 -2.82 21.06 5.30
C LEU A 89 -2.01 22.17 4.60
N THR A 90 -1.35 23.06 5.37
CA THR A 90 -0.46 24.08 4.81
C THR A 90 0.98 23.56 4.75
N ASP A 91 1.39 23.03 3.59
CA ASP A 91 2.78 22.78 3.13
C ASP A 91 3.79 22.12 4.10
N ASP A 92 3.37 21.65 5.26
CA ASP A 92 4.25 21.08 6.26
C ASP A 92 4.71 19.68 5.83
N ILE A 93 6.01 19.48 5.99
CA ILE A 93 6.70 18.21 5.84
C ILE A 93 5.95 17.18 6.69
N PHE A 94 5.56 16.06 6.10
CA PHE A 94 4.98 14.95 6.86
C PHE A 94 6.05 14.40 7.81
N ASP A 95 6.00 14.82 9.07
CA ASP A 95 6.59 14.09 10.19
C ASP A 95 5.74 12.85 10.38
N GLY A 96 6.03 11.81 9.60
CA GLY A 96 5.18 10.64 9.51
C GLY A 96 5.01 9.90 10.83
N THR A 97 3.91 9.15 10.93
CA THR A 97 3.71 8.23 12.04
C THR A 97 4.60 7.01 11.85
N CYS A 98 5.35 6.67 12.88
CA CYS A 98 6.19 5.49 12.88
C CYS A 98 5.42 4.30 13.43
N TYR A 99 5.43 3.19 12.71
CA TYR A 99 5.03 1.91 13.24
C TYR A 99 6.09 1.42 14.23
N ILE A 100 5.70 1.30 15.50
CA ILE A 100 6.63 1.01 16.60
C ILE A 100 6.57 -0.44 17.11
N LEU A 101 5.54 -1.20 16.72
CA LEU A 101 5.35 -2.57 17.21
C LEU A 101 6.32 -3.57 16.55
N LEU A 102 6.94 -3.17 15.43
CA LEU A 102 8.00 -3.91 14.77
C LEU A 102 9.33 -3.18 14.97
N GLU A 103 10.30 -3.83 15.60
CA GLU A 103 11.67 -3.32 15.68
C GLU A 103 12.30 -3.40 14.27
N CYS A 104 12.34 -2.28 13.57
CA CYS A 104 12.82 -2.20 12.18
C CYS A 104 14.05 -1.29 12.09
N ASP A 105 15.18 -1.83 11.63
CA ASP A 105 16.37 -1.03 11.31
C ASP A 105 16.29 -0.53 9.88
N ARG A 106 16.17 0.78 9.66
CA ARG A 106 16.15 1.38 8.31
C ARG A 106 17.44 2.09 7.91
N GLY A 107 18.51 1.89 8.67
CA GLY A 107 19.82 2.49 8.40
C GLY A 107 19.98 3.93 8.89
N GLY A 108 19.02 4.47 9.65
CA GLY A 108 19.14 5.77 10.30
C GLY A 108 17.94 6.12 11.22
N PRO A 109 18.14 6.92 12.28
CA PRO A 109 17.12 7.19 13.30
C PRO A 109 15.98 8.11 12.84
N SER A 110 16.14 8.82 11.71
CA SER A 110 15.13 9.74 11.17
C SER A 110 14.18 9.10 10.14
N ILE A 111 14.41 7.83 9.77
CA ILE A 111 13.61 7.09 8.80
C ILE A 111 12.97 5.93 9.56
N CYS A 112 11.67 6.01 9.79
CA CYS A 112 10.95 4.96 10.50
C CYS A 112 10.06 4.14 9.56
N LEU A 113 9.61 2.98 10.04
CA LEU A 113 8.71 2.09 9.32
C LEU A 113 7.31 2.68 9.29
N ASP A 114 6.65 2.66 8.14
CA ASP A 114 5.21 2.88 8.07
C ASP A 114 4.49 1.55 8.01
N TRP A 115 3.31 1.45 8.62
CA TRP A 115 2.56 0.20 8.64
C TRP A 115 2.18 -0.29 7.24
N ARG A 116 2.00 0.62 6.27
CA ARG A 116 1.68 0.27 4.86
C ARG A 116 2.85 -0.34 4.12
N GLU A 117 4.03 -0.33 4.72
CA GLU A 117 5.24 -0.92 4.19
C GLU A 117 5.48 -2.33 4.73
N ILE A 118 4.64 -2.80 5.66
CA ILE A 118 4.65 -4.18 6.14
C ILE A 118 3.89 -5.06 5.15
N CYS A 119 4.47 -6.20 4.79
CA CYS A 119 3.88 -7.15 3.84
C CYS A 119 3.53 -6.55 2.48
N ASN A 120 4.36 -5.63 1.97
CA ASN A 120 4.20 -5.01 0.66
C ASN A 120 5.06 -5.71 -0.43
N GLY A 121 5.84 -6.73 -0.06
CA GLY A 121 6.72 -7.49 -0.94
C GLY A 121 8.12 -6.88 -1.13
N ARG A 122 8.45 -5.81 -0.40
CA ARG A 122 9.76 -5.15 -0.44
C ARG A 122 10.38 -5.18 0.95
N ILE A 123 11.63 -5.63 1.03
CA ILE A 123 12.41 -5.51 2.26
C ILE A 123 12.74 -4.05 2.53
N ASP A 124 12.09 -3.52 3.53
CA ASP A 124 12.22 -2.16 4.02
C ASP A 124 12.99 -2.09 5.36
N CYS A 125 13.07 -3.21 6.08
CA CYS A 125 13.87 -3.37 7.29
C CYS A 125 15.18 -4.17 7.05
N LEU A 126 16.32 -3.59 7.43
CA LEU A 126 17.67 -4.15 7.26
C LEU A 126 17.97 -5.33 8.19
N ASN A 127 17.24 -5.45 9.29
CA ASN A 127 17.33 -6.55 10.24
C ASN A 127 16.59 -7.78 9.72
N ASP A 128 17.13 -8.38 8.66
CA ASP A 128 16.66 -9.62 8.04
C ASP A 128 15.23 -9.55 7.47
N GLY A 129 14.79 -8.37 7.00
CA GLY A 129 13.50 -8.22 6.30
C GLY A 129 12.29 -8.58 7.15
N ILE A 130 12.33 -8.23 8.44
CA ILE A 130 11.29 -8.58 9.42
C ILE A 130 9.89 -8.08 9.04
N ASP A 131 9.80 -7.00 8.26
CA ASP A 131 8.59 -6.44 7.68
C ASP A 131 7.90 -7.34 6.65
N GLU A 132 8.61 -8.33 6.10
CA GLU A 132 8.11 -9.28 5.10
C GLU A 132 8.02 -10.72 5.63
N ILE A 133 8.27 -10.92 6.93
CA ILE A 133 8.17 -12.22 7.59
C ILE A 133 6.69 -12.56 7.88
N GLU A 134 6.30 -13.82 7.68
CA GLU A 134 4.96 -14.36 7.99
C GLU A 134 3.78 -13.74 7.22
N CYS A 135 4.02 -12.80 6.30
CA CYS A 135 3.00 -12.18 5.45
C CYS A 135 2.18 -13.22 4.67
N PHE A 136 2.83 -14.27 4.20
CA PHE A 136 2.14 -15.31 3.44
C PHE A 136 1.17 -16.14 4.30
N SER A 137 1.37 -16.20 5.62
CA SER A 137 0.41 -16.84 6.55
C SER A 137 -0.94 -16.10 6.55
N LEU A 138 -0.92 -14.77 6.42
CA LEU A 138 -2.13 -13.96 6.25
C LEU A 138 -2.78 -14.27 4.88
N GLU A 139 -1.99 -14.40 3.82
CA GLU A 139 -2.50 -14.69 2.48
C GLU A 139 -3.13 -16.08 2.31
N ILE A 140 -2.85 -17.04 3.17
CA ILE A 140 -3.50 -18.36 3.12
C ILE A 140 -4.68 -18.49 4.09
N ASN A 141 -4.95 -17.44 4.87
CA ASN A 141 -6.03 -17.41 5.83
C ASN A 141 -7.40 -17.68 5.16
N LYS A 142 -8.25 -18.43 5.86
CA LYS A 142 -9.61 -18.78 5.44
C LYS A 142 -10.60 -18.13 6.39
N CYS A 143 -11.48 -17.29 5.84
CA CYS A 143 -12.54 -16.65 6.61
C CYS A 143 -13.74 -17.58 6.81
N ASN A 144 -14.56 -17.25 7.81
CA ASN A 144 -15.81 -17.95 8.09
C ASN A 144 -16.87 -17.65 7.01
N GLU A 145 -17.96 -18.43 6.99
CA GLU A 145 -19.03 -18.28 6.00
C GLU A 145 -19.74 -16.92 6.06
N ASN A 146 -19.74 -16.25 7.21
CA ASN A 146 -20.32 -14.92 7.45
C ASN A 146 -19.30 -13.77 7.27
N GLU A 147 -18.09 -14.08 6.80
CA GLU A 147 -17.00 -13.12 6.61
C GLU A 147 -16.62 -13.04 5.13
N TYR A 148 -16.21 -11.86 4.72
CA TYR A 148 -15.56 -11.59 3.46
C TYR A 148 -14.05 -11.61 3.65
N ARG A 149 -13.36 -12.20 2.67
CA ARG A 149 -11.91 -12.24 2.65
C ARG A 149 -11.38 -11.14 1.75
N CYS A 150 -10.69 -10.17 2.34
CA CYS A 150 -9.89 -9.18 1.62
C CYS A 150 -8.81 -9.85 0.77
N HIS A 151 -8.27 -9.14 -0.21
CA HIS A 151 -7.31 -9.68 -1.15
C HIS A 151 -6.00 -10.06 -0.44
N ASN A 152 -5.53 -9.25 0.50
CA ASN A 152 -4.41 -9.49 1.41
C ASN A 152 -4.65 -10.58 2.47
N GLY A 153 -5.87 -11.14 2.56
CA GLY A 153 -6.22 -12.25 3.46
C GLY A 153 -6.82 -11.88 4.81
N LEU A 154 -7.04 -10.60 5.07
CA LEU A 154 -7.86 -10.16 6.20
C LEU A 154 -9.31 -10.59 6.04
N CYS A 155 -9.98 -10.86 7.16
CA CYS A 155 -11.40 -11.23 7.19
C CYS A 155 -12.21 -10.08 7.78
N ILE A 156 -13.21 -9.61 7.05
CA ILE A 156 -14.16 -8.59 7.51
C ILE A 156 -15.57 -9.19 7.55
N PRO A 157 -16.47 -8.75 8.44
CA PRO A 157 -17.87 -9.19 8.42
C PRO A 157 -18.57 -8.88 7.08
N LYS A 158 -19.32 -9.84 6.52
CA LYS A 158 -20.10 -9.63 5.29
C LYS A 158 -21.13 -8.51 5.39
N LEU A 159 -21.59 -8.20 6.60
CA LEU A 159 -22.53 -7.10 6.86
C LEU A 159 -22.04 -5.78 6.26
N PHE A 160 -20.73 -5.50 6.31
CA PHE A 160 -20.17 -4.28 5.74
C PHE A 160 -20.33 -4.19 4.21
N LEU A 161 -20.44 -5.34 3.55
CA LEU A 161 -20.61 -5.41 2.11
C LEU A 161 -22.05 -5.17 1.66
N GLU A 162 -23.01 -5.57 2.49
CA GLU A 162 -24.45 -5.51 2.18
C GLU A 162 -25.03 -4.10 2.39
N MET A 163 -24.27 -3.21 3.02
CA MET A 163 -24.74 -1.89 3.41
C MET A 163 -24.53 -0.80 2.35
N ASP A 164 -24.03 -1.14 1.15
CA ASP A 164 -23.61 -0.16 0.12
C ASP A 164 -22.84 1.01 0.75
N SER A 165 -21.95 0.72 1.70
CA SER A 165 -21.11 1.74 2.30
C SER A 165 -20.20 2.27 1.20
N TYR A 166 -20.15 3.59 1.02
CA TYR A 166 -19.16 4.26 0.14
C TYR A 166 -17.72 4.13 0.67
N GLU A 167 -17.48 3.19 1.57
CA GLU A 167 -16.31 3.04 2.42
C GLU A 167 -15.80 1.60 2.29
N ALA A 168 -14.57 1.47 1.83
CA ALA A 168 -13.83 0.22 1.84
C ALA A 168 -13.38 -0.08 3.28
N GLN A 169 -13.67 -1.28 3.78
CA GLN A 169 -13.24 -1.80 5.08
C GLN A 169 -11.96 -2.62 4.96
N CYS A 170 -11.68 -3.21 3.79
CA CYS A 170 -10.39 -3.84 3.58
C CYS A 170 -9.30 -2.77 3.45
N LEU A 171 -8.16 -2.99 4.12
CA LEU A 171 -7.00 -2.09 4.03
C LEU A 171 -6.44 -1.96 2.61
N ASP A 172 -6.60 -2.99 1.78
CA ASP A 172 -6.24 -3.01 0.35
C ASP A 172 -7.41 -2.60 -0.57
N ARG A 173 -8.54 -2.22 0.01
CA ARG A 173 -9.78 -1.81 -0.65
C ARG A 173 -10.37 -2.86 -1.60
N SER A 174 -10.03 -4.13 -1.42
CA SER A 174 -10.51 -5.23 -2.28
C SER A 174 -12.00 -5.55 -2.13
N ASP A 175 -12.67 -4.97 -1.13
CA ASP A 175 -14.11 -5.07 -0.89
C ASP A 175 -14.94 -3.98 -1.60
N TYR A 176 -14.29 -3.02 -2.25
CA TYR A 176 -14.96 -1.89 -2.88
C TYR A 176 -14.79 -1.90 -4.41
N LEU A 177 -15.82 -1.55 -5.18
CA LEU A 177 -15.79 -1.68 -6.65
C LEU A 177 -15.53 -0.37 -7.40
N VAL A 178 -15.58 0.78 -6.71
CA VAL A 178 -15.44 2.10 -7.33
C VAL A 178 -14.10 2.72 -6.93
N ASN A 179 -13.44 3.38 -7.87
CA ASN A 179 -12.24 4.17 -7.59
C ASN A 179 -12.64 5.35 -6.69
N PHE A 180 -12.63 5.13 -5.38
CA PHE A 180 -12.92 6.18 -4.41
C PHE A 180 -11.77 7.17 -4.44
N PHE A 181 -12.02 8.29 -5.08
CA PHE A 181 -11.16 9.45 -5.01
C PHE A 181 -11.43 10.16 -3.69
N CYS A 182 -10.43 10.23 -2.80
CA CYS A 182 -10.51 11.05 -1.61
C CYS A 182 -10.74 12.51 -2.00
N PRO A 183 -11.97 13.05 -1.92
CA PRO A 183 -12.24 14.38 -2.38
C PRO A 183 -11.77 15.32 -1.28
N ARG A 184 -10.63 15.96 -1.51
CA ARG A 184 -10.03 17.00 -0.64
C ARG A 184 -10.97 18.15 -0.24
N PHE A 185 -12.20 18.20 -0.77
CA PHE A 185 -13.11 19.33 -0.67
C PHE A 185 -14.38 19.08 0.15
N TYR A 186 -14.63 17.86 0.65
CA TYR A 186 -15.78 17.63 1.54
C TYR A 186 -15.32 17.61 3.00
N PHE A 187 -15.45 18.77 3.64
CA PHE A 187 -15.10 19.10 5.03
C PHE A 187 -15.77 18.24 6.14
N ASN A 188 -16.44 17.15 5.77
CA ASN A 188 -17.18 16.27 6.68
C ASN A 188 -16.71 14.80 6.67
N PHE A 189 -15.73 14.41 5.84
CA PHE A 189 -15.18 13.05 5.88
C PHE A 189 -14.10 12.92 6.95
N ASN A 190 -14.10 11.78 7.65
CA ASN A 190 -13.03 11.46 8.59
C ASN A 190 -11.74 11.27 7.78
N LEU A 191 -10.76 12.14 7.99
CA LEU A 191 -9.46 12.07 7.29
C LEU A 191 -8.77 10.70 7.45
N PHE A 192 -9.05 9.97 8.52
CA PHE A 192 -8.57 8.61 8.75
C PHE A 192 -8.90 7.65 7.61
N GLU A 193 -10.09 7.73 7.03
CA GLU A 193 -10.53 6.85 5.93
C GLU A 193 -9.67 7.03 4.66
N CYS A 194 -9.09 8.23 4.49
CA CYS A 194 -8.19 8.53 3.40
C CYS A 194 -6.73 8.21 3.73
N GLN A 195 -6.36 8.11 5.00
CA GLN A 195 -4.97 7.89 5.42
C GLN A 195 -4.66 6.41 5.61
N GLU A 196 -5.67 5.60 5.94
CA GLU A 196 -5.51 4.23 6.42
C GLU A 196 -5.73 3.15 5.34
N PHE A 197 -5.12 3.29 4.15
CA PHE A 197 -5.21 2.26 3.10
C PHE A 197 -3.95 2.09 2.25
N ILE A 198 -3.83 0.89 1.69
CA ILE A 198 -2.84 0.48 0.68
C ILE A 198 -3.45 0.73 -0.71
N CYS A 199 -2.66 1.32 -1.60
CA CYS A 199 -3.13 1.65 -2.93
C CYS A 199 -3.29 0.40 -3.80
N ARG A 200 -4.28 0.45 -4.70
CA ARG A 200 -4.53 -0.65 -5.62
C ARG A 200 -3.44 -0.75 -6.68
N PRO A 201 -3.15 -1.96 -7.19
CA PRO A 201 -2.16 -2.16 -8.25
C PRO A 201 -2.42 -1.33 -9.53
N ASP A 202 -3.66 -0.97 -9.83
CA ASP A 202 -4.11 -0.21 -11.02
C ASP A 202 -4.17 1.31 -10.81
N GLU A 203 -4.14 1.81 -9.56
CA GLU A 203 -4.26 3.23 -9.20
C GLU A 203 -2.93 3.89 -8.80
N GLY A 204 -1.82 3.17 -8.93
CA GLY A 204 -0.48 3.56 -8.48
C GLY A 204 -0.13 2.89 -7.14
N LYS A 205 1.01 2.21 -7.09
CA LYS A 205 1.35 1.24 -6.01
C LYS A 205 1.76 1.87 -4.68
N PHE A 206 1.96 3.18 -4.62
CA PHE A 206 2.50 3.89 -3.46
C PHE A 206 1.47 4.84 -2.83
N SER A 207 1.18 4.62 -1.55
CA SER A 207 0.29 5.47 -0.75
C SER A 207 1.04 6.67 -0.18
N CYS A 208 0.57 7.89 -0.46
CA CYS A 208 1.17 9.12 0.04
C CYS A 208 0.82 9.47 1.49
N GLY A 209 -0.15 8.78 2.12
CA GLY A 209 -0.60 9.07 3.49
C GLY A 209 -1.56 10.24 3.63
N ASP A 210 -2.14 10.69 2.52
CA ASP A 210 -3.21 11.69 2.47
C ASP A 210 -4.35 11.24 1.52
N GLY A 211 -4.43 9.95 1.23
CA GLY A 211 -5.36 9.35 0.27
C GLY A 211 -4.95 9.49 -1.19
N GLN A 212 -3.83 10.17 -1.47
CA GLN A 212 -3.25 10.17 -2.80
C GLN A 212 -2.51 8.85 -3.04
N CYS A 213 -2.88 8.15 -4.12
CA CYS A 213 -2.08 7.09 -4.69
C CYS A 213 -1.21 7.65 -5.81
N VAL A 214 0.06 7.29 -5.78
CA VAL A 214 1.00 7.58 -6.84
C VAL A 214 1.75 6.31 -7.18
N GLU A 215 2.44 6.35 -8.30
CA GLU A 215 3.41 5.35 -8.63
C GLU A 215 4.63 5.36 -7.68
N ASP A 216 5.35 4.24 -7.59
CA ASP A 216 6.59 4.17 -6.80
C ASP A 216 7.58 5.30 -7.18
N PHE A 217 8.11 6.01 -6.17
CA PHE A 217 8.94 7.21 -6.34
C PHE A 217 8.24 8.40 -7.05
N GLY A 218 6.94 8.31 -7.29
CA GLY A 218 6.12 9.41 -7.80
C GLY A 218 5.95 10.53 -6.78
N GLN A 219 5.77 11.76 -7.24
CA GLN A 219 5.71 12.92 -6.35
C GLN A 219 4.42 12.91 -5.50
N CYS A 220 4.58 12.62 -4.21
CA CYS A 220 3.55 12.84 -3.20
C CYS A 220 3.52 14.30 -2.74
N LYS A 221 2.31 14.82 -2.51
CA LYS A 221 2.13 16.16 -1.91
C LYS A 221 2.65 16.23 -0.48
N THR A 222 2.57 15.12 0.26
CA THR A 222 3.14 14.95 1.60
C THR A 222 4.66 14.82 1.61
N ASN A 223 5.32 14.81 0.45
CA ASN A 223 6.75 14.49 0.30
C ASN A 223 7.17 13.09 0.78
N ARG A 224 6.23 12.19 1.09
CA ARG A 224 6.52 10.80 1.51
C ARG A 224 7.42 10.03 0.54
N HIS A 225 7.29 10.28 -0.76
CA HIS A 225 8.17 9.72 -1.79
C HIS A 225 9.66 10.01 -1.57
N LEU A 226 10.02 11.11 -0.88
CA LEU A 226 11.40 11.40 -0.51
C LEU A 226 11.91 10.46 0.58
N LEU A 227 11.07 10.08 1.54
CA LEU A 227 11.41 9.09 2.56
C LEU A 227 11.68 7.72 1.92
N LEU A 228 10.85 7.33 0.94
CA LEU A 228 11.08 6.13 0.14
C LEU A 228 12.40 6.18 -0.62
N ALA A 229 12.72 7.32 -1.23
CA ALA A 229 13.98 7.50 -1.96
C ALA A 229 15.19 7.46 -1.01
N GLN A 230 15.07 8.04 0.18
CA GLN A 230 16.10 8.02 1.23
C GLN A 230 16.33 6.60 1.77
N SER A 231 15.26 5.82 2.02
CA SER A 231 15.38 4.46 2.54
C SER A 231 16.10 3.53 1.55
N VAL A 232 15.89 3.73 0.24
CA VAL A 232 16.63 2.99 -0.81
C VAL A 232 18.05 3.51 -0.98
N SER A 233 18.28 4.78 -0.71
CA SER A 233 19.56 5.45 -0.92
C SER A 233 20.44 5.45 0.32
N VAL A 234 20.33 4.47 1.21
CA VAL A 234 21.17 4.40 2.42
C VAL A 234 22.65 4.20 2.07
N GLN A 235 23.54 4.87 2.82
CA GLN A 235 24.98 4.82 2.55
C GLN A 235 25.61 3.46 2.90
N GLY A 236 25.28 2.93 4.08
CA GLY A 236 25.89 1.72 4.65
C GLY A 236 27.41 1.71 4.58
N ASN A 237 27.98 0.73 3.87
CA ASN A 237 29.42 0.51 3.80
C ASN A 237 30.14 1.28 2.68
N LEU A 238 29.41 2.05 1.88
CA LEU A 238 30.00 2.84 0.80
C LEU A 238 30.70 4.07 1.36
N SER A 239 31.82 4.48 0.74
CA SER A 239 32.40 5.79 1.04
C SER A 239 31.42 6.88 0.63
N TYR A 240 31.45 8.02 1.33
CA TYR A 240 30.55 9.13 1.06
C TYR A 240 30.59 9.57 -0.41
N GLU A 241 31.78 9.60 -1.02
CA GLU A 241 32.00 9.98 -2.42
C GLU A 241 31.38 8.99 -3.41
N CYS A 242 31.50 7.69 -3.16
CA CYS A 242 30.88 6.66 -4.00
C CYS A 242 29.38 6.68 -3.86
N TRP A 243 28.90 6.79 -2.62
CA TRP A 243 27.48 6.85 -2.30
C TRP A 243 26.79 8.03 -2.99
N ILE A 244 27.26 9.27 -2.76
CA ILE A 244 26.67 10.47 -3.35
C ILE A 244 26.72 10.44 -4.89
N SER A 245 27.81 9.91 -5.46
CA SER A 245 27.96 9.76 -6.91
C SER A 245 26.90 8.83 -7.47
N MET A 246 26.67 7.69 -6.80
CA MET A 246 25.66 6.73 -7.23
C MET A 246 24.25 7.27 -7.08
N VAL A 247 23.90 7.91 -5.96
CA VAL A 247 22.57 8.53 -5.77
C VAL A 247 22.25 9.51 -6.91
N CYS A 248 23.21 10.36 -7.26
CA CYS A 248 23.03 11.33 -8.33
C CYS A 248 23.02 10.71 -9.74
N LEU A 249 23.86 9.71 -10.00
CA LEU A 249 23.94 9.08 -11.32
C LEU A 249 22.75 8.16 -11.60
N THR A 250 22.21 7.49 -10.60
CA THR A 250 20.98 6.69 -10.77
C THR A 250 19.72 7.56 -10.85
N LYS A 251 19.84 8.84 -10.48
CA LYS A 251 18.72 9.80 -10.39
C LYS A 251 17.58 9.28 -9.51
N ILE A 252 17.93 8.60 -8.42
CA ILE A 252 16.95 8.19 -7.41
C ILE A 252 16.50 9.39 -6.59
N MET A 253 17.39 10.37 -6.40
CA MET A 253 17.10 11.66 -5.78
C MET A 253 17.79 12.78 -6.56
N ASP A 254 17.11 13.93 -6.71
CA ASP A 254 17.68 15.11 -7.37
C ASP A 254 18.42 16.04 -6.40
N LYS A 255 18.15 15.91 -5.10
CA LYS A 255 18.75 16.69 -4.02
C LYS A 255 19.05 15.79 -2.83
N ILE A 256 20.21 16.02 -2.21
CA ILE A 256 20.64 15.31 -1.01
C ILE A 256 21.00 16.39 0.01
N GLU A 257 20.25 16.44 1.10
CA GLU A 257 20.29 17.55 2.06
C GLU A 257 20.09 18.90 1.35
N ASN A 258 21.13 19.75 1.30
CA ASN A 258 21.12 21.05 0.63
C ASN A 258 21.85 21.07 -0.72
N MET A 259 22.40 19.93 -1.16
CA MET A 259 23.19 19.83 -2.40
C MET A 259 22.33 19.31 -3.55
N SER A 260 22.37 20.01 -4.69
CA SER A 260 21.75 19.57 -5.93
C SER A 260 22.64 18.57 -6.66
N CYS A 261 22.09 17.43 -7.10
CA CYS A 261 22.82 16.47 -7.91
C CYS A 261 23.33 17.07 -9.22
N ASN A 262 22.61 18.05 -9.78
CA ASN A 262 23.06 18.76 -10.98
C ASN A 262 24.34 19.57 -10.74
N GLU A 263 24.47 20.22 -9.58
CA GLU A 263 25.68 20.95 -9.21
C GLU A 263 26.85 20.00 -8.94
N PHE A 264 26.56 18.87 -8.29
CA PHE A 264 27.54 17.83 -8.01
C PHE A 264 28.10 17.20 -9.29
N ILE A 265 27.23 16.80 -10.22
CA ILE A 265 27.57 16.17 -11.49
C ILE A 265 28.41 17.08 -12.40
N GLN A 266 28.10 18.38 -12.45
CA GLN A 266 28.81 19.34 -13.32
C GLN A 266 30.26 19.61 -12.89
N SER A 267 30.66 19.21 -11.69
CA SER A 267 31.93 19.62 -11.09
C SER A 267 33.20 18.94 -11.63
N SER A 268 33.12 18.08 -12.65
CA SER A 268 34.20 17.18 -13.15
C SER A 268 34.75 16.18 -12.12
N LYS A 269 34.45 16.36 -10.83
CA LYS A 269 34.88 15.51 -9.72
C LYS A 269 34.20 14.15 -9.69
N ILE A 270 33.00 14.01 -10.25
CA ILE A 270 32.23 12.75 -10.15
C ILE A 270 32.95 11.57 -10.80
N ILE A 271 33.61 11.80 -11.94
CA ILE A 271 34.40 10.78 -12.63
C ILE A 271 35.65 10.39 -11.81
N GLU A 272 36.31 11.37 -11.19
CA GLU A 272 37.48 11.13 -10.33
C GLU A 272 37.09 10.41 -9.03
N GLN A 273 35.95 10.76 -8.45
CA GLN A 273 35.39 10.11 -7.26
C GLN A 273 34.96 8.68 -7.56
N LEU A 274 34.35 8.42 -8.72
CA LEU A 274 34.06 7.05 -9.13
C LEU A 274 35.33 6.23 -9.31
N LYS A 275 36.45 6.82 -9.76
CA LYS A 275 37.74 6.11 -9.90
C LYS A 275 38.30 5.63 -8.56
N SER A 276 37.95 6.25 -7.42
CA SER A 276 38.33 5.76 -6.09
C SER A 276 37.40 4.69 -5.54
N CYS A 277 36.25 4.44 -6.18
CA CYS A 277 35.32 3.39 -5.79
C CYS A 277 35.86 1.99 -6.15
N LYS A 278 35.59 1.02 -5.26
CA LYS A 278 35.87 -0.39 -5.53
C LYS A 278 34.74 -0.97 -6.36
N PHE A 279 35.07 -1.52 -7.53
CA PHE A 279 34.12 -2.18 -8.42
C PHE A 279 34.31 -3.71 -8.46
N PRO A 280 33.26 -4.49 -8.85
CA PRO A 280 31.89 -4.04 -9.11
C PRO A 280 31.22 -3.50 -7.83
N LEU A 281 30.42 -2.46 -8.01
CA LEU A 281 29.79 -1.72 -6.93
C LEU A 281 28.33 -2.12 -6.84
N GLN A 282 27.89 -2.58 -5.66
CA GLN A 282 26.47 -2.81 -5.41
C GLN A 282 25.82 -1.50 -4.95
N PHE A 283 24.79 -1.06 -5.67
CA PHE A 283 24.01 0.11 -5.27
C PHE A 283 22.57 -0.03 -5.79
N PRO A 284 21.53 0.18 -4.99
CA PRO A 284 21.52 0.27 -3.53
C PRO A 284 22.22 -0.90 -2.84
N ILE A 285 22.66 -0.66 -1.60
CA ILE A 285 23.22 -1.73 -0.75
C ILE A 285 22.13 -2.71 -0.28
N ILE A 286 20.88 -2.27 -0.31
CA ILE A 286 19.71 -3.08 -0.02
C ILE A 286 19.17 -3.73 -1.31
N PRO A 287 18.43 -4.85 -1.19
CA PRO A 287 17.66 -5.40 -2.30
C PRO A 287 16.66 -4.37 -2.86
N VAL A 288 16.52 -4.35 -4.19
CA VAL A 288 15.59 -3.43 -4.88
C VAL A 288 14.21 -4.04 -5.14
N LEU A 289 14.12 -5.37 -5.24
CA LEU A 289 12.89 -6.11 -5.47
C LEU A 289 12.93 -7.45 -4.72
N TYR A 290 11.78 -7.86 -4.17
CA TYR A 290 11.52 -9.18 -3.57
C TYR A 290 12.53 -9.62 -2.50
N GLY A 291 13.25 -8.68 -1.89
CA GLY A 291 14.23 -8.96 -0.85
C GLY A 291 15.55 -9.58 -1.30
N HIS A 292 15.70 -10.04 -2.54
CA HIS A 292 16.94 -10.69 -3.00
C HIS A 292 17.52 -10.12 -4.30
N VAL A 293 16.75 -9.30 -5.06
CA VAL A 293 17.22 -8.73 -6.33
C VAL A 293 18.12 -7.53 -6.05
N ARG A 294 19.33 -7.49 -6.63
CA ARG A 294 20.36 -6.50 -6.38
C ARG A 294 20.96 -5.98 -7.68
N PHE A 295 21.38 -4.72 -7.69
CA PHE A 295 22.05 -4.13 -8.85
C PHE A 295 23.54 -4.04 -8.62
N LEU A 296 24.31 -4.47 -9.64
CA LEU A 296 25.74 -4.32 -9.70
C LEU A 296 26.13 -3.40 -10.86
N TYR A 297 26.99 -2.45 -10.55
CA TYR A 297 27.56 -1.49 -11.48
C TYR A 297 29.03 -1.81 -11.69
N HIS A 298 29.48 -1.68 -12.93
CA HIS A 298 30.82 -1.94 -13.36
C HIS A 298 31.37 -0.69 -14.07
N PRO A 299 32.67 -0.38 -13.97
CA PRO A 299 33.22 0.89 -14.41
C PRO A 299 33.41 0.97 -15.93
N LYS A 300 32.84 0.04 -16.71
CA LYS A 300 33.05 0.00 -18.16
C LYS A 300 32.48 1.27 -18.78
N GLY A 301 33.37 2.17 -19.18
CA GLY A 301 33.01 3.44 -19.81
C GLY A 301 32.83 4.62 -18.85
N ILE A 302 33.43 4.62 -17.64
CA ILE A 302 33.42 5.79 -16.73
C ILE A 302 33.79 7.10 -17.45
N ASP A 303 34.68 7.06 -18.43
CA ASP A 303 35.10 8.26 -19.18
C ASP A 303 34.02 8.76 -20.20
N ASN A 304 32.98 7.96 -20.49
CA ASN A 304 31.90 8.25 -21.44
C ASN A 304 30.49 8.17 -20.81
N ILE A 305 30.36 8.34 -19.49
CA ILE A 305 29.05 8.32 -18.82
C ILE A 305 28.21 9.49 -19.33
N ASN A 306 27.01 9.19 -19.85
CA ASN A 306 26.02 10.19 -20.17
C ASN A 306 25.25 10.59 -18.91
N VAL A 307 25.75 11.60 -18.20
CA VAL A 307 25.16 12.10 -16.95
C VAL A 307 23.74 12.68 -17.10
N THR A 308 23.27 12.89 -18.34
CA THR A 308 21.90 13.33 -18.59
C THR A 308 20.87 12.21 -18.45
N LEU A 309 21.30 10.95 -18.46
CA LEU A 309 20.46 9.76 -18.31
C LEU A 309 20.78 9.05 -17.00
N PRO A 310 19.79 8.40 -16.36
CA PRO A 310 20.04 7.57 -15.19
C PRO A 310 20.94 6.39 -15.56
N LEU A 311 21.89 6.10 -14.68
CA LEU A 311 22.83 5.00 -14.83
C LEU A 311 22.09 3.66 -14.67
N LYS A 312 22.15 2.85 -15.72
CA LYS A 312 21.58 1.49 -15.73
C LYS A 312 22.53 0.51 -15.05
N PRO A 313 22.02 -0.51 -14.34
CA PRO A 313 22.87 -1.56 -13.81
C PRO A 313 23.49 -2.40 -14.93
N ASP A 314 24.78 -2.69 -14.83
CA ASP A 314 25.47 -3.61 -15.74
C ASP A 314 25.04 -5.05 -15.55
N TYR A 315 24.79 -5.43 -14.29
CA TYR A 315 24.28 -6.75 -13.93
C TYR A 315 23.18 -6.62 -12.88
N ILE A 316 22.17 -7.48 -13.01
CA ILE A 316 21.09 -7.64 -12.05
C ILE A 316 21.25 -9.01 -11.44
N CYS A 317 21.54 -9.05 -10.15
CA CYS A 317 21.81 -10.25 -9.38
C CYS A 317 20.59 -10.65 -8.55
N TYR A 318 20.43 -11.95 -8.33
CA TYR A 318 19.29 -12.56 -7.66
C TYR A 318 19.69 -13.90 -7.05
N ASP A 319 18.84 -14.43 -6.17
CA ASP A 319 18.99 -15.78 -5.66
C ASP A 319 18.40 -16.79 -6.67
N GLU A 320 19.23 -17.70 -7.15
CA GLU A 320 18.85 -18.74 -8.13
C GLU A 320 17.80 -19.71 -7.55
N GLN A 321 17.77 -19.90 -6.23
CA GLN A 321 16.77 -20.77 -5.58
C GLN A 321 15.39 -20.10 -5.52
N LEU A 322 15.34 -18.78 -5.44
CA LEU A 322 14.09 -18.01 -5.39
C LEU A 322 13.56 -17.64 -6.79
N CYS A 323 14.42 -17.72 -7.80
CA CYS A 323 14.11 -17.45 -9.20
C CYS A 323 14.60 -18.59 -10.12
N ASP A 324 14.21 -19.83 -9.83
CA ASP A 324 14.68 -21.04 -10.50
C ASP A 324 14.36 -21.12 -12.01
N PHE A 325 13.37 -20.36 -12.47
CA PHE A 325 13.00 -20.21 -13.88
C PHE A 325 13.94 -19.27 -14.67
N LEU A 326 14.79 -18.47 -14.00
CA LEU A 326 15.72 -17.55 -14.66
C LEU A 326 17.09 -18.20 -14.90
N THR A 327 17.56 -18.14 -16.15
CA THR A 327 18.90 -18.60 -16.50
C THR A 327 19.95 -17.54 -16.22
N PRO A 328 21.02 -17.85 -15.47
CA PRO A 328 22.07 -16.89 -15.18
C PRO A 328 23.06 -16.73 -16.32
N THR A 329 23.65 -15.53 -16.42
CA THR A 329 24.65 -15.21 -17.45
C THR A 329 26.03 -15.00 -16.85
N PHE A 330 26.09 -14.67 -15.56
CA PHE A 330 27.29 -14.31 -14.85
C PHE A 330 27.15 -14.73 -13.38
N ARG A 331 28.26 -15.11 -12.74
CA ARG A 331 28.33 -15.35 -11.30
C ARG A 331 29.41 -14.46 -10.71
N HIS A 332 29.07 -13.70 -9.69
CA HIS A 332 30.00 -12.82 -8.98
C HIS A 332 30.01 -13.17 -7.50
N GLU A 333 31.13 -13.68 -7.01
CA GLU A 333 31.23 -14.22 -5.65
C GLU A 333 30.13 -15.29 -5.42
N ASN A 334 29.21 -15.04 -4.49
CA ASN A 334 28.07 -15.92 -4.19
C ASN A 334 26.76 -15.47 -4.88
N LEU A 335 26.81 -14.44 -5.74
CA LEU A 335 25.64 -13.90 -6.42
C LEU A 335 25.50 -14.47 -7.83
N THR A 336 24.28 -14.89 -8.14
CA THR A 336 23.87 -15.30 -9.48
C THR A 336 23.30 -14.07 -10.21
N CYS A 337 23.79 -13.77 -11.41
CA CYS A 337 23.47 -12.51 -12.09
C CYS A 337 23.14 -12.68 -13.57
N ARG A 338 22.38 -11.71 -14.08
CA ARG A 338 22.06 -11.56 -15.50
C ARG A 338 22.51 -10.19 -16.01
N SER A 339 23.08 -10.17 -17.21
CA SER A 339 23.57 -8.95 -17.86
C SER A 339 22.42 -7.99 -18.14
N GLY A 340 22.56 -6.72 -17.73
CA GLY A 340 21.60 -5.66 -17.99
C GLY A 340 21.33 -5.46 -19.47
N ASP A 341 22.36 -5.53 -20.32
CA ASP A 341 22.23 -5.44 -21.80
C ASP A 341 21.36 -6.53 -22.43
N GLN A 342 21.23 -7.69 -21.79
CA GLN A 342 20.38 -8.78 -22.26
C GLN A 342 18.93 -8.65 -21.80
N MET A 343 18.67 -7.74 -20.85
CA MET A 343 17.33 -7.35 -20.50
C MET A 343 16.97 -6.14 -21.36
N ASN A 344 15.80 -6.17 -22.00
CA ASN A 344 15.33 -5.04 -22.79
C ASN A 344 14.90 -3.88 -21.87
N LEU A 345 15.87 -3.22 -21.22
CA LEU A 345 15.66 -2.07 -20.34
C LEU A 345 15.34 -0.84 -21.18
N THR A 346 14.09 -0.77 -21.65
CA THR A 346 13.55 0.34 -22.43
C THR A 346 13.34 1.54 -21.52
N MET A 347 14.12 2.61 -21.72
CA MET A 347 13.90 3.86 -21.01
C MET A 347 13.12 4.81 -21.90
N ASN A 348 11.92 5.20 -21.46
CA ASN A 348 11.18 6.28 -22.09
C ASN A 348 11.96 7.59 -21.92
N ALA A 349 12.39 8.19 -23.02
CA ALA A 349 13.23 9.39 -23.03
C ALA A 349 12.57 10.62 -22.34
N ALA A 350 11.24 10.62 -22.17
CA ALA A 350 10.50 11.70 -21.55
C ALA A 350 10.40 11.62 -20.01
N LEU A 351 10.71 10.47 -19.40
CA LEU A 351 10.49 10.18 -17.96
C LEU A 351 11.67 9.39 -17.38
N THR A 352 12.91 9.84 -17.63
CA THR A 352 14.14 9.10 -17.28
C THR A 352 14.46 9.16 -15.77
N THR A 353 13.66 8.45 -14.99
CA THR A 353 13.79 8.31 -13.53
C THR A 353 14.25 6.91 -13.14
N TRP A 354 14.72 6.74 -11.91
CA TRP A 354 15.01 5.44 -11.29
C TRP A 354 13.84 4.45 -11.44
N LYS A 355 12.60 4.93 -11.28
CA LYS A 355 11.38 4.15 -11.48
C LYS A 355 11.39 3.41 -12.83
N SER A 356 11.78 4.07 -13.93
CA SER A 356 11.76 3.43 -15.25
C SER A 356 12.67 2.20 -15.33
N ILE A 357 13.75 2.17 -14.54
CA ILE A 357 14.64 1.01 -14.42
C ILE A 357 13.90 -0.11 -13.68
N ILE A 358 13.27 0.20 -12.55
CA ILE A 358 12.50 -0.76 -11.75
C ILE A 358 11.34 -1.36 -12.57
N ASP A 359 10.54 -0.54 -13.24
CA ASP A 359 9.41 -0.99 -14.07
C ASP A 359 9.85 -1.91 -15.21
N SER A 360 11.02 -1.65 -15.79
CA SER A 360 11.57 -2.49 -16.86
C SER A 360 12.07 -3.84 -16.36
N ILE A 361 12.44 -3.93 -15.09
CA ILE A 361 13.05 -5.11 -14.48
C ILE A 361 11.98 -5.99 -13.82
N LYS A 362 11.01 -5.39 -13.15
CA LYS A 362 9.96 -6.08 -12.39
C LYS A 362 9.31 -7.26 -13.13
N PRO A 363 8.91 -7.16 -14.42
CA PRO A 363 8.34 -8.28 -15.17
C PRO A 363 9.24 -9.52 -15.32
N TYR A 364 10.57 -9.36 -15.23
CA TYR A 364 11.49 -10.49 -15.27
C TYR A 364 11.54 -11.25 -13.93
N PHE A 365 11.15 -10.60 -12.84
CA PHE A 365 11.27 -11.10 -11.48
C PHE A 365 9.92 -11.29 -10.78
N ASP A 366 8.79 -10.92 -11.40
CA ASP A 366 7.44 -11.11 -10.86
C ASP A 366 7.18 -12.56 -10.41
N GLY A 367 7.71 -13.54 -11.16
CA GLY A 367 7.62 -14.97 -10.83
C GLY A 367 8.51 -15.46 -9.69
N CYS A 368 9.39 -14.61 -9.14
CA CYS A 368 10.31 -14.99 -8.06
C CYS A 368 9.60 -15.04 -6.71
N ILE A 369 10.19 -15.81 -5.80
CA ILE A 369 9.75 -15.94 -4.41
C ILE A 369 10.37 -14.79 -3.59
N THR A 370 9.56 -14.05 -2.83
CA THR A 370 10.07 -13.03 -1.89
C THR A 370 10.95 -13.69 -0.83
N GLN A 371 12.12 -13.10 -0.56
CA GLN A 371 12.99 -13.56 0.52
C GLN A 371 12.17 -13.59 1.83
N HIS A 372 12.25 -14.68 2.60
CA HIS A 372 11.44 -14.98 3.81
C HIS A 372 10.04 -15.55 3.56
N TYR A 373 9.69 -15.91 2.32
CA TYR A 373 8.58 -16.82 2.05
C TYR A 373 8.84 -18.18 2.72
N GLN A 374 8.01 -18.54 3.70
CA GLN A 374 8.14 -19.84 4.37
C GLN A 374 7.84 -20.98 3.40
N ILE A 375 8.64 -22.04 3.46
CA ILE A 375 8.35 -23.31 2.79
C ILE A 375 7.12 -23.90 3.48
N ILE A 376 5.95 -23.62 2.94
CA ILE A 376 4.70 -24.23 3.40
C ILE A 376 4.60 -25.61 2.79
N ASP A 377 3.99 -26.53 3.55
CA ASP A 377 3.60 -27.83 3.05
C ASP A 377 2.90 -27.67 1.69
N SER A 378 3.54 -28.19 0.64
CA SER A 378 3.11 -28.12 -0.76
C SER A 378 1.71 -28.72 -1.02
N TYR A 379 1.06 -29.23 0.02
CA TYR A 379 -0.24 -29.89 0.02
C TYR A 379 -1.39 -29.02 0.55
N HIS A 380 -1.16 -27.76 0.92
CA HIS A 380 -2.26 -26.93 1.39
C HIS A 380 -3.29 -26.66 0.27
N SER A 381 -4.57 -27.01 0.53
CA SER A 381 -5.62 -27.01 -0.49
C SER A 381 -5.91 -25.64 -1.12
N SER A 382 -5.50 -24.56 -0.45
CA SER A 382 -5.70 -23.17 -0.91
C SER A 382 -4.56 -22.63 -1.75
N LEU A 383 -3.54 -23.44 -2.07
CA LEU A 383 -2.38 -23.01 -2.83
C LEU A 383 -2.47 -23.38 -4.31
N TYR A 384 -1.94 -22.51 -5.16
CA TYR A 384 -1.64 -22.75 -6.56
C TYR A 384 -0.14 -22.80 -6.75
N HIS A 385 0.33 -23.76 -7.53
CA HIS A 385 1.73 -23.89 -7.90
C HIS A 385 1.93 -23.29 -9.29
N CYS A 386 2.76 -22.25 -9.39
CA CYS A 386 3.09 -21.64 -10.67
C CYS A 386 3.71 -22.68 -11.62
N LYS A 387 3.41 -22.61 -12.91
CA LYS A 387 4.04 -23.52 -13.88
C LYS A 387 5.52 -23.17 -14.05
N ASP A 388 6.34 -24.21 -14.20
CA ASP A 388 7.79 -24.10 -14.47
C ASP A 388 8.58 -23.26 -13.44
N SER A 389 8.06 -23.12 -12.21
CA SER A 389 8.67 -22.41 -11.09
C SER A 389 8.37 -23.15 -9.79
N SER A 390 9.22 -23.01 -8.77
CA SER A 390 8.96 -23.50 -7.40
C SER A 390 8.00 -22.63 -6.59
N LYS A 391 7.54 -21.51 -7.14
CA LYS A 391 6.66 -20.56 -6.45
C LYS A 391 5.25 -21.10 -6.25
N TYR A 392 4.74 -20.92 -5.03
CA TYR A 392 3.32 -21.08 -4.71
C TYR A 392 2.68 -19.72 -4.47
N ILE A 393 1.40 -19.60 -4.83
CA ILE A 393 0.58 -18.42 -4.52
C ILE A 393 -0.73 -18.88 -3.89
N SER A 394 -1.38 -17.99 -3.17
CA SER A 394 -2.75 -18.22 -2.74
C SER A 394 -3.66 -18.37 -3.96
N LYS A 395 -4.56 -19.36 -3.98
CA LYS A 395 -5.53 -19.49 -5.10
C LYS A 395 -6.38 -18.22 -5.27
N TYR A 396 -6.54 -17.43 -4.21
CA TYR A 396 -7.24 -16.15 -4.24
C TYR A 396 -6.52 -15.05 -5.06
N ARG A 397 -5.27 -15.29 -5.50
CA ARG A 397 -4.51 -14.45 -6.42
C ARG A 397 -4.74 -14.79 -7.91
N ILE A 398 -5.43 -15.89 -8.19
CA ILE A 398 -5.69 -16.30 -9.58
C ILE A 398 -6.71 -15.37 -10.24
N LEU A 399 -6.38 -14.82 -11.41
CA LEU A 399 -7.24 -13.91 -12.16
C LEU A 399 -7.62 -12.67 -11.34
N ASP A 400 -6.62 -12.10 -10.67
CA ASP A 400 -6.74 -10.87 -9.89
C ASP A 400 -6.22 -9.62 -10.64
N GLY A 401 -5.57 -9.81 -11.80
CA GLY A 401 -5.00 -8.75 -12.63
C GLY A 401 -3.54 -8.44 -12.35
N THR A 402 -2.96 -9.05 -11.33
CA THR A 402 -1.55 -9.04 -11.00
C THR A 402 -0.91 -10.31 -11.54
N SER A 403 0.28 -10.18 -12.11
CA SER A 403 1.06 -11.33 -12.55
C SER A 403 1.99 -11.73 -11.41
N ASP A 404 1.63 -12.77 -10.67
CA ASP A 404 2.46 -13.32 -9.59
C ASP A 404 3.34 -14.47 -10.07
N CYS A 405 2.97 -15.14 -11.16
CA CYS A 405 3.71 -16.27 -11.69
C CYS A 405 4.52 -15.92 -12.95
N PHE A 406 5.56 -16.71 -13.22
CA PHE A 406 6.35 -16.58 -14.45
C PHE A 406 5.47 -16.86 -15.68
N LEU A 407 5.61 -16.03 -16.72
CA LEU A 407 4.78 -16.07 -17.94
C LEU A 407 3.28 -15.82 -17.73
N LYS A 408 2.87 -15.28 -16.58
CA LYS A 408 1.47 -14.87 -16.30
C LYS A 408 0.47 -16.02 -16.39
N ASP A 409 0.85 -17.24 -15.98
CA ASP A 409 -0.02 -18.41 -16.12
C ASP A 409 -1.20 -18.41 -15.14
N ASP A 410 -1.03 -17.76 -13.99
CA ASP A 410 -2.09 -17.35 -13.06
C ASP A 410 -3.17 -16.49 -13.73
N GLU A 411 -2.78 -15.63 -14.66
CA GLU A 411 -3.69 -14.72 -15.36
C GLU A 411 -4.23 -15.26 -16.70
N GLN A 412 -3.60 -16.28 -17.29
CA GLN A 412 -3.93 -16.73 -18.66
C GLN A 412 -4.61 -18.11 -18.74
N ALA A 413 -4.52 -18.97 -17.73
CA ALA A 413 -4.73 -20.41 -17.95
C ALA A 413 -5.69 -21.16 -16.99
N LEU A 414 -6.46 -20.48 -16.14
CA LEU A 414 -7.09 -21.14 -14.97
C LEU A 414 -8.60 -20.88 -14.78
N SER A 415 -9.40 -20.92 -15.86
CA SER A 415 -10.84 -20.62 -15.79
C SER A 415 -11.65 -21.50 -14.84
N GLU A 416 -11.29 -22.78 -14.69
CA GLU A 416 -12.02 -23.70 -13.79
C GLU A 416 -11.61 -23.52 -12.32
N LEU A 417 -10.37 -23.10 -12.08
CA LEU A 417 -9.84 -22.95 -10.72
C LEU A 417 -10.31 -21.65 -10.08
N SER A 418 -10.45 -20.57 -10.85
CA SER A 418 -10.87 -19.27 -10.29
C SER A 418 -12.28 -19.32 -9.73
N CYS A 419 -13.23 -19.93 -10.43
CA CYS A 419 -14.62 -20.08 -9.97
C CYS A 419 -14.80 -21.08 -8.81
N SER A 420 -13.79 -21.91 -8.51
CA SER A 420 -13.89 -22.89 -7.43
C SER A 420 -13.81 -22.27 -6.02
N LEU A 421 -13.45 -20.99 -5.92
CA LEU A 421 -13.17 -20.30 -4.65
C LEU A 421 -14.40 -19.72 -3.95
N ASN A 422 -15.56 -19.71 -4.62
CA ASN A 422 -16.87 -19.29 -4.10
C ASN A 422 -16.83 -17.97 -3.28
N GLN A 423 -16.07 -16.98 -3.75
CA GLN A 423 -15.99 -15.66 -3.11
C GLN A 423 -17.19 -14.80 -3.53
N THR A 424 -17.77 -14.07 -2.57
CA THR A 424 -19.04 -13.34 -2.72
C THR A 424 -19.00 -12.24 -3.80
N PHE A 425 -17.83 -11.72 -4.16
CA PHE A 425 -17.67 -10.65 -5.17
C PHE A 425 -16.85 -11.00 -6.40
N GLN A 426 -16.56 -12.28 -6.60
CA GLN A 426 -16.07 -12.69 -7.90
C GLN A 426 -17.19 -12.52 -8.93
N PHE A 427 -16.87 -11.92 -10.07
CA PHE A 427 -17.82 -11.78 -11.16
C PHE A 427 -17.38 -12.58 -12.38
N GLN A 428 -18.37 -13.07 -13.11
CA GLN A 428 -18.18 -13.80 -14.35
C GLN A 428 -18.75 -12.98 -15.49
N CYS A 429 -17.96 -12.72 -16.53
CA CYS A 429 -18.46 -12.06 -17.73
C CYS A 429 -19.44 -12.99 -18.48
N PRO A 430 -20.51 -12.47 -19.13
CA PRO A 430 -21.56 -13.29 -19.74
C PRO A 430 -21.08 -14.36 -20.75
N ASN A 431 -19.91 -14.14 -21.38
CA ASN A 431 -19.33 -15.04 -22.39
C ASN A 431 -18.02 -15.72 -21.94
N GLU A 432 -17.64 -15.60 -20.67
CA GLU A 432 -16.41 -16.17 -20.14
C GLU A 432 -16.74 -17.21 -19.07
N LYS A 433 -15.96 -18.29 -19.00
CA LYS A 433 -16.05 -19.27 -17.90
C LYS A 433 -15.16 -18.91 -16.71
N GLN A 434 -14.58 -17.72 -16.74
CA GLN A 434 -13.62 -17.23 -15.75
C GLN A 434 -14.34 -16.38 -14.72
N CYS A 435 -14.12 -16.68 -13.45
CA CYS A 435 -14.48 -15.79 -12.35
C CYS A 435 -13.29 -14.88 -12.07
N ARG A 436 -13.54 -13.57 -12.04
CA ARG A 436 -12.53 -12.51 -11.86
C ARG A 436 -12.66 -11.89 -10.48
N SER A 437 -11.54 -11.45 -9.93
CA SER A 437 -11.48 -10.68 -8.68
C SER A 437 -12.26 -9.36 -8.79
N PRO A 438 -12.89 -8.86 -7.70
CA PRO A 438 -13.48 -7.52 -7.65
C PRO A 438 -12.47 -6.38 -7.88
N LEU A 439 -11.17 -6.66 -7.81
CA LEU A 439 -10.12 -5.70 -8.19
C LEU A 439 -10.19 -5.29 -9.67
N PHE A 440 -10.80 -6.12 -10.52
CA PHE A 440 -11.01 -5.77 -11.91
C PHE A 440 -12.25 -4.86 -12.07
N PRO A 441 -12.15 -3.77 -12.83
CA PRO A 441 -13.33 -3.01 -13.18
C PRO A 441 -14.26 -3.88 -14.05
N LYS A 442 -15.57 -3.87 -13.74
CA LYS A 442 -16.60 -4.59 -14.52
C LYS A 442 -16.60 -4.22 -16.00
N SER A 443 -16.01 -3.07 -16.36
CA SER A 443 -15.80 -2.62 -17.73
C SER A 443 -14.93 -3.58 -18.57
N ILE A 444 -14.17 -4.49 -17.96
CA ILE A 444 -13.41 -5.53 -18.67
C ILE A 444 -14.32 -6.55 -19.36
N CYS A 445 -15.56 -6.74 -18.86
CA CYS A 445 -16.56 -7.56 -19.54
C CYS A 445 -17.15 -6.91 -20.80
N SER A 446 -16.68 -5.72 -21.21
CA SER A 446 -17.25 -4.97 -22.33
C SER A 446 -16.78 -5.49 -23.70
N SER A 447 -17.59 -6.35 -24.31
CA SER A 447 -17.96 -6.14 -25.72
C SER A 447 -18.94 -4.94 -25.78
N PRO A 448 -19.04 -4.18 -26.89
CA PRO A 448 -19.45 -2.77 -26.85
C PRO A 448 -20.80 -2.59 -26.16
N MET A 449 -20.79 -1.82 -25.07
CA MET A 449 -21.93 -1.21 -24.37
C MET A 449 -23.27 -1.94 -24.62
N GLN A 450 -23.51 -3.03 -23.90
CA GLN A 450 -24.83 -3.18 -23.30
C GLN A 450 -24.74 -2.49 -21.94
N ILE A 451 -25.01 -1.18 -21.94
CA ILE A 451 -25.43 -0.50 -20.72
C ILE A 451 -26.59 -1.35 -20.18
N ASN A 452 -26.43 -1.89 -18.98
CA ASN A 452 -27.53 -2.57 -18.33
C ASN A 452 -28.47 -1.47 -17.84
N TYR A 453 -29.49 -1.16 -18.64
CA TYR A 453 -30.38 0.01 -18.49
C TYR A 453 -31.36 -0.10 -17.33
N ASP A 454 -31.23 -1.12 -16.47
CA ASP A 454 -32.10 -1.31 -15.31
C ASP A 454 -31.72 -0.40 -14.13
N ASP A 455 -30.59 0.31 -14.20
CA ASP A 455 -30.07 1.16 -13.12
C ASP A 455 -29.93 2.63 -13.54
N ILE A 456 -30.98 3.26 -14.10
CA ILE A 456 -31.01 4.74 -14.16
C ILE A 456 -31.38 5.24 -12.76
N PRO A 457 -30.46 5.90 -12.03
CA PRO A 457 -30.75 6.43 -10.72
C PRO A 457 -31.89 7.44 -10.80
N PHE A 458 -32.78 7.42 -9.80
CA PHE A 458 -33.98 8.26 -9.83
C PHE A 458 -33.71 9.77 -9.99
N TYR A 459 -32.54 10.25 -9.56
CA TYR A 459 -32.16 11.66 -9.69
C TYR A 459 -31.70 12.06 -11.11
N GLU A 460 -31.41 11.10 -11.99
CA GLU A 460 -30.99 11.31 -13.40
C GLU A 460 -32.20 11.31 -14.36
N ILE A 461 -33.40 10.99 -13.88
CA ILE A 461 -34.63 11.06 -14.69
C ILE A 461 -35.07 12.53 -14.80
N CYS A 462 -35.34 13.00 -16.03
CA CYS A 462 -35.82 14.35 -16.31
C CYS A 462 -34.81 15.46 -15.97
N ASP A 463 -33.52 15.17 -16.14
CA ASP A 463 -32.41 16.09 -15.87
C ASP A 463 -31.93 16.83 -17.14
N ARG A 464 -32.60 16.58 -18.28
CA ARG A 464 -32.31 17.09 -19.64
C ARG A 464 -31.15 16.42 -20.35
N ILE A 465 -30.53 15.43 -19.73
CA ILE A 465 -29.60 14.50 -20.33
C ILE A 465 -30.41 13.27 -20.72
N LYS A 466 -30.04 12.62 -21.82
CA LYS A 466 -30.76 11.46 -22.32
C LYS A 466 -29.87 10.24 -22.14
N ASP A 467 -30.10 9.53 -21.06
CA ASP A 467 -29.34 8.38 -20.62
C ASP A 467 -30.06 7.06 -21.00
N SER A 468 -31.37 7.13 -21.26
CA SER A 468 -32.17 6.02 -21.77
C SER A 468 -32.34 6.02 -23.31
N PRO A 469 -32.21 4.86 -23.98
CA PRO A 469 -32.54 4.72 -25.40
C PRO A 469 -34.04 4.92 -25.65
N VAL A 470 -34.39 5.40 -26.83
CA VAL A 470 -35.79 5.65 -27.19
C VAL A 470 -36.55 4.35 -27.37
N VAL A 471 -37.60 4.15 -26.57
CA VAL A 471 -38.54 3.05 -26.69
C VAL A 471 -39.80 3.52 -27.42
N LEU A 472 -40.24 2.75 -28.41
CA LEU A 472 -41.46 3.02 -29.16
C LEU A 472 -42.66 2.36 -28.48
N ILE A 473 -43.50 3.16 -27.82
CA ILE A 473 -44.73 2.71 -27.16
C ILE A 473 -45.90 3.44 -27.81
N GLY A 474 -46.86 2.69 -28.36
CA GLY A 474 -48.07 3.28 -28.97
C GLY A 474 -47.81 4.21 -30.17
N GLY A 475 -46.69 4.06 -30.87
CA GLY A 475 -46.31 4.91 -32.01
C GLY A 475 -45.68 6.25 -31.62
N ARG A 476 -45.39 6.47 -30.33
CA ARG A 476 -44.61 7.60 -29.83
C ARG A 476 -43.26 7.11 -29.28
N ASN A 477 -42.27 7.98 -29.40
CA ASN A 477 -40.93 7.78 -28.89
C ASN A 477 -40.89 8.20 -27.42
N HIS A 478 -40.54 7.29 -26.52
CA HIS A 478 -40.38 7.53 -25.08
C HIS A 478 -38.92 7.33 -24.67
N SER A 479 -38.44 8.14 -23.73
CA SER A 479 -37.17 7.98 -23.01
C SER A 479 -37.38 8.43 -21.55
N ASP A 480 -36.32 8.34 -20.75
CA ASP A 480 -36.19 8.99 -19.42
C ASP A 480 -36.61 10.46 -19.40
N GLU A 481 -36.40 11.18 -20.50
CA GLU A 481 -36.82 12.57 -20.68
C GLU A 481 -38.26 12.78 -21.20
N THR A 482 -39.12 11.75 -21.16
CA THR A 482 -40.50 11.83 -21.66
C THR A 482 -41.51 11.96 -20.53
N ASP A 483 -42.55 12.77 -20.74
CA ASP A 483 -43.63 13.02 -19.77
C ASP A 483 -43.14 13.60 -18.42
N CYS A 484 -41.99 14.29 -18.41
CA CYS A 484 -41.39 14.94 -17.23
C CYS A 484 -42.30 15.95 -16.49
N GLU A 485 -43.36 16.43 -17.14
CA GLU A 485 -44.34 17.32 -16.50
C GLU A 485 -45.32 16.59 -15.56
N ASP A 486 -45.43 15.26 -15.70
CA ASP A 486 -46.23 14.42 -14.81
C ASP A 486 -45.47 14.01 -13.53
N TRP A 487 -44.15 14.28 -13.48
CA TRP A 487 -43.29 13.91 -12.35
C TRP A 487 -43.25 15.01 -11.28
N GLN A 488 -43.27 14.62 -10.01
CA GLN A 488 -43.22 15.58 -8.91
C GLN A 488 -41.82 16.20 -8.80
N CYS A 489 -41.74 17.49 -9.15
CA CYS A 489 -40.51 18.30 -9.10
C CYS A 489 -39.87 18.40 -7.71
N ASN A 490 -40.64 18.12 -6.64
CA ASN A 490 -40.17 18.11 -5.27
C ASN A 490 -40.21 16.67 -4.75
N ASN A 491 -39.09 15.97 -4.90
CA ASN A 491 -38.90 14.62 -4.41
C ASN A 491 -37.76 14.59 -3.38
N ILE A 492 -37.53 13.43 -2.76
CA ILE A 492 -36.52 13.29 -1.69
C ILE A 492 -35.11 13.70 -2.12
N ASN A 493 -34.79 13.64 -3.42
CA ASN A 493 -33.48 13.97 -3.99
C ASN A 493 -33.37 15.45 -4.39
N THR A 494 -34.46 16.10 -4.85
CA THR A 494 -34.45 17.50 -5.33
C THR A 494 -34.91 18.53 -4.29
N ARG A 495 -35.34 18.08 -3.11
CA ARG A 495 -35.90 18.97 -2.07
C ARG A 495 -34.85 19.89 -1.41
N CYS A 496 -33.57 19.51 -1.44
CA CYS A 496 -32.51 20.14 -0.64
C CYS A 496 -31.28 20.60 -1.44
N ASP A 497 -31.26 20.43 -2.76
CA ASP A 497 -30.10 20.75 -3.61
C ASP A 497 -30.03 22.23 -4.04
N GLY A 498 -31.10 23.02 -3.80
CA GLY A 498 -31.16 24.44 -4.14
C GLY A 498 -31.40 24.74 -5.63
N PHE A 499 -31.60 23.72 -6.47
CA PHE A 499 -31.87 23.86 -7.89
C PHE A 499 -33.35 23.60 -8.21
N ARG A 500 -33.93 24.40 -9.12
CA ARG A 500 -35.28 24.15 -9.66
C ARG A 500 -35.15 23.48 -11.02
N ASN A 501 -35.30 22.16 -11.05
CA ASN A 501 -35.17 21.40 -12.30
C ASN A 501 -36.36 21.57 -13.26
N CYS A 502 -37.51 22.08 -12.78
CA CYS A 502 -38.72 22.25 -13.59
C CYS A 502 -38.88 23.64 -14.22
N LYS A 503 -39.39 23.69 -15.46
CA LYS A 503 -39.94 24.90 -16.07
C LYS A 503 -41.30 25.23 -15.45
N ARG A 504 -41.64 26.52 -15.48
CA ARG A 504 -42.84 27.07 -14.86
C ARG A 504 -44.07 26.93 -15.75
#